data_AF-A0A947CKG9-F1
#
_entry.id   AF-A0A947CKG9-F1
#
_cell.length_a   1.000
_cell.length_b   1.000
_cell.length_c   1.000
_cell.angle_alpha   90.00
_cell.angle_beta   90.00
_cell.angle_gamma   90.00
#
_symmetry.space_group_name_H-M   'P 1'
#
loop_
_entity.id
_entity.type
_entity.pdbx_description
1 polymer ?
#
loop_
_entity_poly.entity_id
_entity_poly.type
_entity_poly.pdbx_seq_one_letter_code
_entity_poly.pdbx_strand_id
1 'polypeptide(L)'
;YTALALESLGRASLGEGALEWTVGDARRLPVLDPRRLPSDQLAVVYGAFEILATRPIGPIDGERTHRDRRALDRAVATIAGDVHVIDDAIWDGLIDSVARRHSKACS
;
A
#
# COMPACT_ATOMS: atom_id res chain seq x y z
N TYR A 1 1.45 2.02 3.94
CA TYR A 1 2.74 2.76 3.85
C TYR A 1 3.27 2.87 2.43
N THR A 2 3.73 1.78 1.81
CA THR A 2 4.34 1.80 0.47
C THR A 2 3.37 2.23 -0.64
N ALA A 3 2.07 1.90 -0.52
CA ALA A 3 1.05 2.34 -1.48
C ALA A 3 0.89 3.87 -1.53
N LEU A 4 0.92 4.56 -0.39
CA LEU A 4 0.88 6.03 -0.36
C LEU A 4 2.17 6.65 -0.93
N ALA A 5 3.32 6.06 -0.63
CA ALA A 5 4.59 6.48 -1.22
C ALA A 5 4.61 6.28 -2.75
N LEU A 6 4.03 5.17 -3.24
CA LEU A 6 3.82 4.91 -4.65
C LEU A 6 2.92 5.96 -5.31
N GLU A 7 1.76 6.27 -4.73
CA GLU A 7 0.88 7.33 -5.24
C GLU A 7 1.56 8.72 -5.22
N SER A 8 2.47 8.95 -4.28
CA SER A 8 3.21 10.22 -4.17
C SER A 8 4.34 10.36 -5.19
N LEU A 9 4.94 9.25 -5.61
CA LEU A 9 6.05 9.22 -6.58
C LEU A 9 5.57 8.99 -8.02
N GLY A 10 4.46 8.28 -8.17
CA GLY A 10 3.89 7.94 -9.47
C GLY A 10 3.34 9.17 -10.19
N ARG A 11 3.33 9.06 -11.51
CA ARG A 11 2.75 10.07 -12.40
C ARG A 11 1.42 9.55 -12.89
N ALA A 12 0.41 10.43 -12.96
CA ALA A 12 -0.80 10.08 -13.68
C ALA A 12 -0.47 10.05 -15.19
N SER A 13 -0.76 8.94 -15.85
CA SER A 13 -0.50 8.77 -17.28
C SER A 13 -1.78 8.82 -18.11
N LEU A 14 -1.70 9.50 -19.26
CA LEU A 14 -2.54 9.33 -20.46
C LEU A 14 -4.07 9.49 -20.32
N GLY A 15 -4.57 10.30 -19.38
CA GLY A 15 -6.01 10.63 -19.32
C GLY A 15 -6.94 9.49 -18.89
N GLU A 16 -6.42 8.28 -18.67
CA GLU A 16 -7.20 7.13 -18.19
C GLU A 16 -7.16 6.99 -16.66
N GLY A 17 -6.38 7.85 -15.99
CA GLY A 17 -6.25 7.84 -14.54
C GLY A 17 -5.40 6.70 -14.01
N ALA A 18 -4.68 5.95 -14.86
CA ALA A 18 -3.71 4.97 -14.40
C ALA A 18 -2.52 5.64 -13.68
N LEU A 19 -1.99 4.97 -12.66
CA LEU A 19 -0.74 5.36 -12.00
C LEU A 19 0.43 4.70 -12.74
N GLU A 20 1.27 5.52 -13.38
CA GLU A 20 2.51 5.09 -14.00
C GLU A 20 3.68 5.34 -13.05
N TRP A 21 4.58 4.38 -12.95
CA TRP A 21 5.82 4.47 -12.18
C TRP A 21 6.90 3.63 -12.84
N THR A 22 8.15 4.07 -12.69
CA THR A 22 9.30 3.41 -13.29
C THR A 22 10.05 2.55 -12.26
N VAL A 23 10.93 1.67 -12.75
CA VAL A 23 11.90 0.97 -11.89
C VAL A 23 12.80 1.97 -11.13
N GLY A 24 13.04 3.16 -11.70
CA GLY A 24 13.75 4.24 -11.02
C GLY A 24 13.01 4.77 -9.80
N ASP A 25 11.69 4.92 -9.90
CA ASP A 25 10.83 5.34 -8.80
C ASP A 25 10.73 4.26 -7.72
N ALA A 26 10.67 2.99 -8.14
CA ALA A 26 10.66 1.83 -7.24
C ALA A 26 11.86 1.81 -6.27
N ARG A 27 13.04 2.19 -6.75
CA ARG A 27 14.27 2.25 -5.93
C ARG A 27 14.21 3.27 -4.80
N ARG A 28 13.28 4.23 -4.86
CA ARG A 28 13.10 5.27 -3.84
C ARG A 28 12.10 4.87 -2.76
N LEU A 29 11.43 3.74 -2.92
CA LEU A 29 10.45 3.28 -1.95
C LEU A 29 11.13 2.77 -0.69
N PRO A 30 10.62 3.13 0.51
CA PRO A 30 11.05 2.53 1.75
C PRO A 30 10.50 1.11 1.83
N VAL A 31 11.28 0.13 1.37
CA VAL A 31 10.91 -1.29 1.37
C VAL A 31 11.73 -2.01 2.44
N LEU A 32 11.06 -2.82 3.27
CA LEU A 32 11.73 -3.71 4.22
C LEU A 32 12.51 -4.80 3.46
N ASP A 33 13.77 -5.03 3.82
CA ASP A 33 14.56 -6.14 3.25
C ASP A 33 14.20 -7.45 3.97
N PRO A 34 13.48 -8.39 3.32
CA PRO A 34 13.01 -9.62 3.96
C PRO A 34 14.14 -10.50 4.49
N ARG A 35 15.34 -10.39 3.91
CA ARG A 35 16.52 -11.18 4.30
C ARG A 35 17.09 -10.75 5.64
N ARG A 36 16.68 -9.58 6.14
CA ARG A 36 17.12 -8.99 7.41
C ARG A 36 16.10 -9.16 8.52
N LEU A 37 14.95 -9.78 8.22
CA LEU A 37 13.88 -9.98 9.19
C LEU A 37 14.01 -11.35 9.87
N PRO A 38 13.69 -11.44 11.17
CA PRO A 38 13.51 -12.71 11.87
C PRO A 38 12.49 -13.63 11.15
N SER A 39 12.76 -14.93 11.13
CA SER A 39 11.94 -15.91 10.39
C SER A 39 10.50 -16.01 10.89
N ASP A 40 10.28 -15.79 12.18
CA ASP A 40 8.96 -15.75 12.82
C ASP A 40 8.15 -14.53 12.36
N GLN A 41 8.77 -13.34 12.33
CA GLN A 41 8.13 -12.13 11.80
C GLN A 41 7.81 -12.26 10.30
N LEU A 42 8.75 -12.85 9.56
CA LEU A 42 8.59 -13.10 8.13
C LEU A 42 7.41 -14.05 7.85
N ALA A 43 7.27 -15.12 8.63
CA ALA A 43 6.16 -16.07 8.50
C ALA A 43 4.80 -15.40 8.75
N VAL A 44 4.70 -14.49 9.72
CA VAL A 44 3.47 -13.73 10.00
C VAL A 44 3.09 -12.83 8.81
N VAL A 45 4.06 -12.10 8.25
CA VAL A 45 3.81 -11.24 7.08
C VAL A 45 3.40 -12.07 5.87
N TYR A 46 4.11 -13.16 5.58
CA TYR A 46 3.77 -14.02 4.44
C TYR A 46 2.37 -14.63 4.58
N GLY A 47 2.00 -15.15 5.75
CA GLY A 47 0.67 -15.71 5.96
C GLY A 47 -0.45 -14.69 5.75
N ALA A 48 -0.26 -13.45 6.23
CA ALA A 48 -1.23 -12.38 5.98
C ALA A 48 -1.29 -11.98 4.50
N PHE A 49 -0.13 -11.94 3.82
CA PHE A 49 -0.05 -11.62 2.40
C PHE A 49 -0.74 -12.68 1.53
N GLU A 50 -0.52 -13.98 1.77
CA GLU A 50 -1.14 -15.05 0.98
C GLU A 50 -2.67 -14.97 1.00
N ILE A 51 -3.26 -14.73 2.17
CA ILE A 51 -4.71 -14.55 2.30
C ILE A 51 -5.17 -13.37 1.43
N LEU A 52 -4.53 -12.21 1.58
CA LEU A 52 -4.87 -11.02 0.83
C LEU A 52 -4.69 -11.21 -0.69
N ALA A 53 -3.64 -11.89 -1.12
CA ALA A 53 -3.29 -12.11 -2.51
C ALA A 53 -4.32 -12.97 -3.27
N THR A 54 -5.09 -13.81 -2.55
CA THR A 54 -6.18 -14.60 -3.14
C THR A 54 -7.48 -13.81 -3.32
N ARG A 55 -7.61 -12.64 -2.69
CA ARG A 55 -8.83 -11.84 -2.75
C ARG A 55 -8.91 -11.05 -4.08
N PRO A 56 -10.09 -10.99 -4.72
CA PRO A 56 -10.31 -10.09 -5.85
C PRO A 56 -10.04 -8.63 -5.49
N ILE A 57 -9.40 -7.91 -6.43
CA ILE A 57 -9.16 -6.47 -6.29
C ILE A 57 -10.50 -5.73 -6.33
N GLY A 58 -10.73 -4.87 -5.34
CA GLY A 58 -11.93 -4.04 -5.23
C GLY A 58 -11.61 -2.54 -5.15
N PRO A 59 -12.64 -1.72 -4.94
CA PRO A 59 -12.49 -0.27 -4.69
C PRO A 59 -11.62 0.04 -3.46
N ILE A 60 -10.83 1.12 -3.55
CA ILE A 60 -9.86 1.50 -2.50
C ILE A 60 -10.54 2.01 -1.21
N ASP A 61 -11.73 2.59 -1.33
CA ASP A 61 -12.50 3.16 -0.22
C ASP A 61 -12.99 2.10 0.80
N GLY A 62 -13.32 0.91 0.32
CA GLY A 62 -13.66 -0.24 1.18
C GLY A 62 -12.44 -0.91 1.81
N GLU A 63 -11.28 -0.81 1.15
CA GLU A 63 -10.11 -1.66 1.39
C GLU A 63 -9.56 -1.57 2.81
N ARG A 64 -9.58 -0.37 3.42
CA ARG A 64 -9.16 -0.11 4.80
C ARG A 64 -9.92 -0.95 5.84
N THR A 65 -11.18 -1.29 5.56
CA THR A 65 -12.04 -2.00 6.53
C THR A 65 -11.87 -3.51 6.47
N HIS A 66 -11.31 -4.04 5.38
CA HIS A 66 -11.13 -5.47 5.19
C HIS A 66 -10.19 -6.06 6.24
N ARG A 67 -10.59 -7.19 6.81
CA ARG A 67 -9.85 -7.86 7.87
C ARG A 67 -8.48 -8.33 7.40
N ASP A 68 -8.41 -8.88 6.19
CA ASP A 68 -7.15 -9.36 5.59
C ASP A 68 -6.15 -8.24 5.36
N ARG A 69 -6.60 -7.10 4.82
CA ARG A 69 -5.80 -5.90 4.60
C ARG A 69 -5.22 -5.39 5.91
N ARG A 70 -6.07 -5.21 6.92
CA ARG A 70 -5.63 -4.75 8.25
C ARG A 70 -4.67 -5.73 8.93
N ALA A 71 -4.85 -7.03 8.71
CA ALA A 71 -3.92 -8.02 9.24
C ALA A 71 -2.53 -7.86 8.62
N LEU A 72 -2.44 -7.67 7.31
CA LEU A 72 -1.16 -7.43 6.64
C LEU A 72 -0.54 -6.09 7.05
N ASP A 73 -1.31 -5.00 7.04
CA ASP A 73 -0.81 -3.67 7.41
C ASP A 73 -0.25 -3.67 8.84
N ARG A 74 -0.95 -4.30 9.78
CA ARG A 74 -0.49 -4.44 11.17
C ARG A 74 0.79 -5.25 11.27
N ALA A 75 0.88 -6.37 10.56
CA ALA A 75 2.08 -7.20 10.54
C ALA A 75 3.30 -6.43 10.05
N VAL A 76 3.15 -5.63 8.98
CA VAL A 76 4.20 -4.77 8.44
C VAL A 76 4.53 -3.61 9.39
N ALA A 77 3.52 -2.95 9.98
CA ALA A 77 3.70 -1.81 10.87
C ALA A 77 4.48 -2.18 12.13
N THR A 78 4.21 -3.35 12.73
CA THR A 78 4.95 -3.85 13.88
C THR A 78 6.44 -4.00 13.58
N ILE A 79 6.79 -4.48 12.39
CA ILE A 79 8.20 -4.65 11.97
C ILE A 79 8.86 -3.30 11.67
N ALA A 80 8.10 -2.36 11.10
CA ALA A 80 8.57 -1.04 10.71
C ALA A 80 8.73 -0.05 11.90
N GLY A 81 8.64 -0.51 13.15
CA GLY A 81 8.79 0.34 14.33
C GLY A 81 7.47 0.88 14.88
N ASP A 82 6.40 0.11 14.75
CA ASP A 82 5.08 0.36 15.35
C ASP A 82 4.38 1.62 14.83
N VAL A 83 4.52 1.87 13.52
CA VAL A 83 3.93 3.00 12.79
C VAL A 83 2.40 3.00 12.73
N HIS A 84 1.73 1.99 13.31
CA HIS A 84 0.27 1.83 13.27
C HIS A 84 -0.50 3.05 13.81
N VAL A 85 0.15 3.87 14.64
CA VAL A 85 -0.40 5.14 15.17
C VAL A 85 -0.76 6.16 14.09
N ILE A 86 -0.20 6.03 12.88
CA ILE A 86 -0.52 6.89 11.73
C ILE A 86 -1.23 6.13 10.59
N ASP A 87 -1.69 4.88 10.82
CA ASP A 87 -2.37 4.07 9.79
C ASP A 87 -3.56 4.81 9.18
N ASP A 88 -4.37 5.43 10.03
CA ASP A 88 -5.57 6.14 9.62
C ASP A 88 -5.25 7.32 8.69
N ALA A 89 -4.26 8.14 9.06
CA ALA A 89 -3.83 9.28 8.25
C ALA A 89 -3.22 8.83 6.91
N ILE A 90 -2.52 7.69 6.89
CA ILE A 90 -1.97 7.12 5.66
C ILE A 90 -3.07 6.63 4.74
N TRP A 91 -4.08 5.97 5.28
CA TRP A 91 -5.23 5.51 4.51
C TRP A 91 -6.06 6.66 3.96
N ASP A 92 -6.33 7.67 4.77
CA ASP A 92 -7.04 8.87 4.33
C ASP A 92 -6.29 9.55 3.18
N GLY A 93 -4.98 9.77 3.35
CA GLY A 93 -4.13 10.35 2.31
C GLY A 93 -4.08 9.51 1.03
N LEU A 94 -4.10 8.17 1.15
CA LEU A 94 -4.11 7.25 0.01
C LEU A 94 -5.43 7.33 -0.75
N ILE A 95 -6.56 7.21 -0.05
CA ILE A 95 -7.91 7.28 -0.64
C ILE A 95 -8.09 8.62 -1.36
N ASP A 96 -7.72 9.72 -0.71
CA ASP A 96 -7.78 11.06 -1.30
C ASP A 96 -6.90 11.20 -2.55
N SER A 97 -5.69 10.64 -2.54
CA SER A 97 -4.78 10.69 -3.68
C SER A 97 -5.33 9.93 -4.88
N VAL A 98 -5.83 8.72 -4.64
CA VAL A 98 -6.48 7.89 -5.67
C VAL A 98 -7.72 8.60 -6.22
N ALA A 99 -8.59 9.12 -5.36
CA ALA A 99 -9.80 9.84 -5.76
C ALA A 99 -9.46 11.07 -6.63
N ARG A 100 -8.49 11.90 -6.22
CA ARG A 100 -8.03 13.05 -7.03
C ARG A 100 -7.49 12.64 -8.39
N ARG A 101 -6.75 11.53 -8.47
CA ARG A 101 -6.21 11.01 -9.73
C ARG A 101 -7.33 10.56 -10.68
N HIS A 102 -8.31 9.82 -10.16
CA HIS A 102 -9.47 9.41 -10.96
C HIS A 102 -10.30 10.61 -11.45
N SER A 103 -10.54 11.62 -10.60
CA SER A 103 -11.30 12.81 -10.99
C SER A 103 -10.64 13.60 -12.13
N LYS A 104 -9.31 13.69 -12.16
CA LYS A 104 -8.55 14.36 -13.24
C LYS A 104 -8.55 13.59 -14.56
N ALA A 105 -8.81 12.29 -14.54
CA ALA A 105 -8.89 11.47 -15.74
C ALA A 105 -10.23 11.64 -16.47
N CYS A 106 -11.30 11.90 -15.71
CA CYS A 106 -12.65 12.08 -16.24
C CYS A 106 -12.97 13.51 -16.69
N SER A 107 -12.04 14.46 -16.54
CA SER A 107 -12.18 15.88 -16.88
C SER A 107 -11.46 16.24 -18.17
#